data_AF-A0A920VTZ7-F1
#
_entry.id   AF-A0A920VTZ7-F1
#
_cell.length_a   1.000
_cell.length_b   1.000
_cell.length_c   1.000
_cell.angle_alpha   90.00
_cell.angle_beta   90.00
_cell.angle_gamma   90.00
#
_symmetry.space_group_name_H-M   'P 1'
#
loop_
_entity.id
_entity.type
_entity.pdbx_description
1 polymer ?
#
loop_
_entity_poly.entity_id
_entity_poly.type
_entity_poly.pdbx_seq_one_letter_code
_entity_poly.pdbx_strand_id
1 'polypeptide(L)'
;MQNNLKSAAVSFLVKNSVHGLDKDSAREYPSHLAYKFKYKISKKNHAISRQRQLLALSLNYEFDAKHIDYGIHNENFETPNLDYQINIFS
;
A
#
# COMPACT_ATOMS: atom_id res chain seq x y z
N MET A 1 -5.38 7.80 7.21
CA MET A 1 -4.68 6.64 7.80
C MET A 1 -3.20 6.96 8.03
N GLN A 2 -2.75 6.87 9.28
CA GLN A 2 -1.34 6.92 9.70
C GLN A 2 -0.71 5.53 9.55
N ASN A 3 -0.09 5.27 8.39
CA ASN A 3 0.59 3.99 8.16
C ASN A 3 2.12 4.11 8.09
N ASN A 4 2.65 5.32 7.84
CA ASN A 4 4.08 5.48 7.58
C ASN A 4 4.90 5.38 8.87
N LEU A 5 4.41 5.90 10.00
CA LEU A 5 5.13 5.87 11.27
C LEU A 5 5.16 4.45 11.87
N LYS A 6 4.05 3.71 11.79
CA LYS A 6 4.00 2.30 12.24
C LYS A 6 4.99 1.43 11.48
N SER A 7 4.98 1.55 10.14
CA SER A 7 5.90 0.82 9.27
C SER A 7 7.36 1.23 9.53
N ALA A 8 7.61 2.53 9.79
CA ALA A 8 8.94 3.03 10.12
C ALA A 8 9.47 2.48 11.46
N ALA A 9 8.62 2.35 12.48
CA ALA A 9 9.01 1.76 13.76
C ALA A 9 9.49 0.30 13.59
N VAL A 10 8.75 -0.50 12.81
CA VAL A 10 9.17 -1.87 12.47
C VAL A 10 10.45 -1.86 11.65
N SER A 11 10.54 -0.99 10.65
CA SER A 11 11.71 -0.87 9.77
C SER A 11 12.98 -0.48 10.52
N PHE A 12 12.88 0.37 11.54
CA PHE A 12 14.00 0.78 12.37
C PHE A 12 14.62 -0.38 13.16
N LEU A 13 13.83 -1.43 13.45
CA LEU A 13 14.30 -2.63 14.16
C LEU A 13 14.96 -3.67 13.23
N VAL A 14 14.88 -3.47 11.91
CA VAL A 14 15.45 -4.39 10.92
C VAL A 14 16.95 -4.17 10.80
N LYS A 15 17.74 -5.26 10.83
CA LYS A 15 19.22 -5.20 10.72
C LYS A 15 19.73 -4.90 9.31
N ASN A 16 18.87 -5.05 8.31
CA ASN A 16 19.20 -4.89 6.89
C ASN A 16 18.79 -3.51 6.35
N SER A 17 19.29 -3.17 5.16
CA SER A 17 18.95 -1.92 4.49
C SER A 17 17.47 -1.90 4.10
N VAL A 18 16.71 -0.93 4.62
CA VAL A 18 15.28 -0.78 4.30
C VAL A 18 15.05 0.32 3.27
N HIS A 19 14.11 0.05 2.38
CA HIS A 19 13.64 0.95 1.32
C HIS A 19 12.37 1.68 1.77
N GLY A 20 12.24 2.96 1.46
CA GLY A 20 11.04 3.71 1.79
C GLY A 20 10.94 5.07 1.12
N LEU A 21 9.92 5.82 1.52
CA LEU A 21 9.65 7.15 0.99
C LEU A 21 10.63 8.19 1.55
N ASP A 22 10.99 9.17 0.72
CA ASP A 22 11.76 10.32 1.17
C ASP A 22 10.91 11.31 2.00
N LYS A 23 11.57 12.36 2.52
CA LYS A 23 10.95 13.41 3.34
C LYS A 23 9.78 14.13 2.64
N ASP A 24 9.89 14.32 1.33
CA ASP A 24 8.93 15.09 0.53
C ASP A 24 7.77 14.21 0.07
N SER A 25 7.87 12.89 0.23
CA SER A 25 6.90 11.89 -0.19
C SER A 25 6.18 11.25 0.99
N ALA A 26 6.86 11.10 2.12
CA ALA A 26 6.26 10.58 3.35
C ALA A 26 5.07 11.45 3.80
N ARG A 27 3.98 10.80 4.24
CA ARG A 27 2.83 11.53 4.83
C ARG A 27 3.15 12.00 6.25
N GLU A 28 3.92 11.20 6.98
CA GLU A 28 4.38 11.46 8.34
C GLU A 28 5.90 11.70 8.28
N TYR A 29 6.32 12.96 8.36
CA TYR A 29 7.71 13.40 8.16
C TYR A 29 8.77 12.52 8.86
N PRO A 30 8.68 12.20 10.17
CA PRO A 30 9.75 11.45 10.85
C PRO A 30 9.95 10.02 10.30
N SER A 31 8.97 9.45 9.58
CA SER A 31 9.08 8.08 9.05
C SER A 31 10.24 7.89 8.07
N HIS A 32 10.63 8.93 7.33
CA HIS A 32 11.70 8.82 6.33
C HIS A 32 13.08 8.54 6.95
N LEU A 33 13.24 8.75 8.27
CA LEU A 33 14.51 8.56 8.97
C LEU A 33 14.83 7.08 9.21
N ALA A 34 13.81 6.21 9.20
CA ALA A 34 13.99 4.77 9.38
C ALA A 34 14.52 4.04 8.13
N TYR A 35 14.57 4.71 6.97
CA TYR A 35 14.92 4.08 5.69
C TYR A 35 16.32 4.49 5.21
N LYS A 36 17.07 3.52 4.70
CA LYS A 36 18.39 3.75 4.08
C LYS A 36 18.24 4.21 2.64
N PHE A 37 17.44 3.50 1.85
CA PHE A 37 17.12 3.89 0.48
C PHE A 37 15.81 4.67 0.47
N LYS A 38 15.85 5.88 -0.12
CA LYS A 38 14.75 6.85 -0.04
C LYS A 38 14.31 7.21 -1.45
N TYR A 39 13.02 7.08 -1.72
CA TYR A 39 12.44 7.33 -3.04
C TYR A 39 11.47 8.49 -3.01
N LYS A 40 11.62 9.37 -4.01
CA LYS A 40 10.71 10.47 -4.24
C LYS A 40 9.52 10.02 -5.07
N ILE A 41 8.33 10.05 -4.47
CA ILE A 41 7.07 9.63 -5.07
C ILE A 41 6.00 10.66 -4.74
N SER A 42 5.41 11.25 -5.77
CA SER A 42 4.40 12.32 -5.65
C SER A 42 3.24 11.93 -4.71
N LYS A 43 2.95 12.80 -3.74
CA LYS A 43 1.78 12.64 -2.85
C LYS A 43 0.45 12.84 -3.59
N LYS A 44 0.46 13.44 -4.78
CA LYS A 44 -0.74 13.64 -5.62
C LYS A 44 -1.23 12.33 -6.23
N ASN A 45 -0.36 11.32 -6.33
CA ASN A 45 -0.70 10.03 -6.89
C ASN A 45 -1.60 9.24 -5.93
N HIS A 46 -2.45 8.39 -6.48
CA HIS A 46 -3.27 7.47 -5.69
C HIS A 46 -2.40 6.56 -4.80
N ALA A 47 -2.88 6.24 -3.60
CA ALA A 47 -2.10 5.49 -2.61
C ALA A 47 -1.57 4.16 -3.14
N ILE A 48 -2.37 3.44 -3.93
CA ILE A 48 -2.00 2.15 -4.53
C ILE A 48 -0.87 2.35 -5.55
N SER A 49 -0.98 3.33 -6.45
CA SER A 49 0.06 3.65 -7.43
C SER A 49 1.38 4.01 -6.76
N ARG A 50 1.33 4.74 -5.64
CA ARG A 50 2.53 5.09 -4.86
C ARG A 50 3.21 3.86 -4.26
N GLN A 51 2.45 2.90 -3.75
CA GLN A 51 3.00 1.65 -3.22
C GLN A 51 3.59 0.77 -4.32
N ARG A 52 2.90 0.63 -5.46
CA ARG A 52 3.43 -0.10 -6.63
C ARG A 52 4.74 0.52 -7.12
N GLN A 53 4.81 1.85 -7.20
CA GLN A 53 6.02 2.56 -7.59
C GLN A 53 7.15 2.39 -6.57
N LEU A 54 6.86 2.43 -5.27
CA LEU A 54 7.86 2.18 -4.24
C LEU A 54 8.42 0.75 -4.33
N LEU A 55 7.55 -0.24 -4.54
CA LEU A 55 7.94 -1.64 -4.69
C LEU A 55 8.81 -1.86 -5.94
N ALA A 56 8.37 -1.32 -7.09
CA ALA A 56 9.12 -1.31 -8.35
C ALA A 56 10.53 -0.76 -8.20
N LEU A 57 10.68 0.40 -7.56
CA LEU A 57 11.97 1.03 -7.30
C LEU A 57 12.84 0.24 -6.30
N SER A 58 12.21 -0.45 -5.35
CA SER A 58 12.93 -1.23 -4.33
C SER A 58 13.46 -2.55 -4.87
N LEU A 59 12.71 -3.19 -5.77
CA LEU A 59 13.02 -4.49 -6.36
C LEU A 59 13.62 -4.37 -7.78
N ASN A 60 13.76 -3.15 -8.30
CA ASN A 60 14.30 -2.85 -9.63
C ASN A 60 13.56 -3.59 -10.77
N TYR A 61 12.24 -3.46 -10.81
CA TYR A 61 11.41 -3.98 -11.91
C TYR A 61 10.45 -2.92 -12.43
N GLU A 62 10.00 -3.09 -13.68
CA GLU A 62 9.02 -2.20 -14.31
C GLU A 62 7.58 -2.69 -14.08
N PHE A 63 6.63 -1.76 -14.02
CA PHE A 63 5.22 -2.10 -13.87
C PHE A 63 4.36 -1.23 -14.78
N ASP A 64 3.24 -1.78 -15.27
CA ASP A 64 2.24 -0.98 -15.97
C ASP A 64 1.44 -0.14 -14.97
N ALA A 65 1.57 1.18 -15.06
CA ALA A 65 0.86 2.12 -14.20
C ALA A 65 -0.65 2.20 -14.52
N LYS A 66 -1.06 1.87 -15.75
CA LYS A 66 -2.46 1.95 -16.21
C LYS A 66 -3.24 0.69 -15.87
N HIS A 67 -2.60 -0.48 -15.98
CA HIS A 67 -3.21 -1.74 -15.60
C HIS A 67 -2.95 -2.05 -14.13
N ILE A 68 -4.02 -2.28 -13.35
CA ILE A 68 -3.94 -2.71 -11.97
C ILE A 68 -4.73 -4.01 -11.84
N ASP A 69 -4.02 -5.08 -11.56
CA ASP A 69 -4.61 -6.35 -11.15
C ASP A 69 -4.53 -6.45 -9.62
N TYR A 70 -5.69 -6.70 -9.00
CA TYR A 70 -5.80 -6.89 -7.56
C TYR A 70 -5.77 -8.38 -7.15
N GLY A 71 -5.77 -9.30 -8.12
CA GLY A 71 -5.94 -10.73 -7.89
C GLY A 71 -7.32 -11.11 -7.35
N ILE A 72 -8.29 -10.19 -7.44
CA ILE A 72 -9.67 -10.39 -6.99
C ILE A 72 -10.49 -10.79 -8.22
N HIS A 73 -10.78 -12.08 -8.33
CA HIS A 73 -11.65 -12.62 -9.37
C HIS A 73 -12.93 -13.13 -8.72
N ASN A 74 -14.09 -12.69 -9.22
CA ASN A 74 -15.39 -13.05 -8.64
C ASN A 74 -15.62 -14.57 -8.60
N GLU A 75 -15.04 -15.31 -9.56
CA GLU A 75 -15.07 -16.78 -9.59
C GLU A 75 -14.40 -17.47 -8.39
N ASN A 76 -13.53 -16.77 -7.66
CA ASN A 76 -12.84 -17.31 -6.48
C ASN A 76 -13.63 -17.13 -5.18
N PHE A 77 -14.79 -16.45 -5.23
CA PHE A 77 -15.60 -16.20 -4.05
C PHE A 77 -16.86 -17.06 -4.10
N GLU A 78 -17.08 -17.85 -3.04
CA GLU A 78 -18.36 -18.47 -2.81
C GLU A 78 -19.42 -17.39 -2.58
N THR A 79 -20.53 -17.44 -3.31
CA THR A 79 -21.66 -16.56 -3.07
C THR A 79 -22.27 -16.91 -1.70
N PRO A 80 -22.37 -15.94 -0.77
CA PRO A 80 -23.00 -16.21 0.52
C PRO A 80 -24.47 -16.57 0.30
N ASN A 81 -24.97 -17.61 0.98
CA ASN A 81 -26.40 -17.88 1.01
C ASN A 81 -27.07 -16.80 1.90
N LEU A 82 -27.69 -15.83 1.25
CA LEU A 82 -28.42 -14.73 1.89
C LEU A 82 -29.91 -15.10 2.02
N ASP A 83 -30.21 -16.12 2.82
CA ASP A 83 -31.58 -16.43 3.25
C ASP A 83 -32.07 -15.39 4.28
N TYR A 84 -32.20 -14.14 3.86
CA TYR A 84 -32.81 -13.09 4.68
C TYR A 84 -34.31 -13.02 4.38
N GLN A 85 -35.13 -13.50 5.32
CA GLN A 85 -36.55 -13.16 5.36
C GLN A 85 -36.67 -11.68 5.72
N ILE A 86 -36.76 -10.81 4.71
CA ILE A 86 -37.17 -9.43 4.93
C ILE A 86 -38.68 -9.45 5.19
N ASN A 87 -39.07 -9.60 6.46
CA ASN A 87 -40.42 -9.27 6.91
C ASN A 87 -40.56 -7.74 6.84
N ILE A 88 -40.89 -7.24 5.65
CA ILE A 88 -41.44 -5.90 5.52
C ILE A 88 -42.86 -5.99 6.07
N PHE A 89 -43.02 -5.67 7.35
CA PHE A 89 -44.33 -5.45 7.92
C PHE A 89 -45.01 -4.30 7.18
N SER A 90 -46.13 -4.68 6.55
CA SER A 90 -47.33 -3.94 6.09
C SER A 90 -47.40 -2.44 6.35
#